data_AF-A0AAD8U9E1-F1
#
_entry.id   AF-A0AAD8U9E1-F1
#
_cell.length_a   1.000
_cell.length_b   1.000
_cell.length_c   1.000
_cell.angle_alpha   90.00
_cell.angle_beta   90.00
_cell.angle_gamma   90.00
#
_symmetry.space_group_name_H-M   'P 1'
#
loop_
_entity.id
_entity.type
_entity.pdbx_description
1 polymer ?
#
loop_
_entity_poly.entity_id
_entity_poly.type
_entity_poly.pdbx_seq_one_letter_code
_entity_poly.pdbx_strand_id
1 'polypeptide(L)'
;MRVNYAVSTFITILGLTHAAPADEEARFHAEHKRQLGTSAGSLGKDATFDYVIVGGGTAGLVMANRLSANPDVTVAVIEAGTFYEVTNLLIGQTPAGDTLFAGASPLDTNPLVDWNFITQPQSGANNRKIHYARGKCLGGSSARNFMIYQRGTKQSYQKWADAIGDDSYTWDSLLPYFKKSVKFTPPGPTRFTNASAEYNLDAFDAAGGPLDVSYANYAQPFSTYLEPSLNEIGIPQAQDFNSGELMGAQYCSDTIQPSNQQRESSQTSFLNAAIGRKNLKVYQLSLAKKILFDSNKKAT
;
A
#
# COMPACT_ATOMS: atom_id res chain seq x y z
N MET A 1 12.08 23.65 3.66
CA MET A 1 10.64 23.65 3.91
C MET A 1 10.43 23.79 5.41
N ARG A 2 9.99 24.94 5.92
CA ARG A 2 9.67 25.15 7.33
C ARG A 2 8.40 24.40 7.68
N VAL A 3 8.56 23.21 8.22
CA VAL A 3 7.42 22.43 8.71
C VAL A 3 7.08 22.91 10.12
N ASN A 4 6.17 23.89 10.20
CA ASN A 4 5.55 24.27 11.47
C ASN A 4 4.53 23.20 11.88
N TYR A 5 4.93 22.30 12.78
CA TYR A 5 4.03 21.32 13.39
C TYR A 5 3.33 21.93 14.61
N ALA A 6 2.00 21.93 14.59
CA ALA A 6 1.21 21.92 15.82
C ALA A 6 0.93 20.44 16.15
N VAL A 7 1.69 19.90 17.10
CA VAL A 7 1.50 18.56 17.67
C VAL A 7 0.14 18.54 18.38
N SER A 8 -0.73 17.63 17.98
CA SER A 8 -1.93 17.28 18.75
C SER A 8 -2.05 15.77 18.68
N THR A 9 -1.53 15.12 19.72
CA THR A 9 -1.63 13.68 19.93
C THR A 9 -3.00 13.40 20.54
N PHE A 10 -3.90 12.76 19.79
CA PHE A 10 -5.10 12.16 20.37
C PHE A 10 -4.79 10.70 20.71
N ILE A 11 -4.44 10.47 21.98
CA ILE A 11 -4.44 9.13 22.57
C ILE A 11 -5.88 8.86 23.01
N THR A 12 -6.61 8.01 22.30
CA THR A 12 -7.89 7.48 22.79
C THR A 12 -7.62 6.25 23.62
N ILE A 13 -7.27 6.45 24.89
CA ILE A 13 -7.42 5.41 25.92
C ILE A 13 -8.87 5.48 26.39
N LEU A 14 -9.59 4.36 26.28
CA LEU A 14 -10.87 4.18 26.96
C LEU A 14 -10.63 4.27 28.47
N GLY A 15 -11.03 5.40 29.07
CA GLY A 15 -11.13 5.59 30.51
C GLY A 15 -9.89 6.17 31.17
N LEU A 16 -10.08 7.32 31.82
CA LEU A 16 -9.13 8.11 32.64
C LEU A 16 -8.18 9.01 31.85
N THR A 17 -8.56 10.28 31.76
CA THR A 17 -7.75 11.41 31.30
C THR A 17 -6.52 11.59 32.20
N HIS A 18 -5.36 11.10 31.76
CA HIS A 18 -4.05 11.64 32.09
C HIS A 18 -3.25 11.72 30.79
N ALA A 19 -2.69 12.89 30.48
CA ALA A 19 -1.68 12.99 29.42
C ALA A 19 -0.52 12.05 29.79
N ALA A 20 -0.08 11.21 28.87
CA ALA A 20 1.12 10.40 29.08
C ALA A 20 2.30 11.35 29.40
N PRO A 21 3.14 11.05 30.41
CA PRO A 21 4.32 11.86 30.69
C PRO A 21 5.21 11.96 29.43
N ALA A 22 5.90 13.10 29.24
CA ALA A 22 6.79 13.32 28.10
C ALA A 22 7.84 12.20 27.91
N ASP A 23 8.18 11.50 28.98
CA ASP A 23 9.12 10.37 29.02
C ASP A 23 8.56 9.11 28.32
N GLU A 24 7.25 8.91 28.34
CA GLU A 24 6.57 7.77 27.70
C GLU A 24 6.40 8.01 26.20
N GLU A 25 6.06 9.24 25.80
CA GLU A 25 6.09 9.69 24.39
C GLU A 25 7.51 9.55 23.81
N ALA A 26 8.54 9.96 24.57
CA ALA A 26 9.93 9.86 24.14
C ALA A 26 10.39 8.40 23.97
N ARG A 27 9.97 7.48 24.86
CA ARG A 27 10.27 6.03 24.73
C ARG A 27 9.54 5.40 23.55
N PHE A 28 8.26 5.73 23.35
CA PHE A 28 7.50 5.29 22.17
C PHE A 28 8.17 5.75 20.89
N HIS A 29 8.57 7.03 20.79
CA HIS A 29 9.32 7.52 19.63
C HIS A 29 10.70 6.87 19.46
N ALA A 30 11.39 6.49 20.54
CA ALA A 30 12.68 5.82 20.48
C ALA A 30 12.58 4.39 19.94
N GLU A 31 11.57 3.61 20.35
CA GLU A 31 11.34 2.25 19.82
C GLU A 31 10.96 2.28 18.34
N HIS A 32 10.12 3.23 17.92
CA HIS A 32 9.71 3.38 16.52
C HIS A 32 10.82 3.96 15.63
N LYS A 33 11.75 4.75 16.18
CA LYS A 33 12.99 5.16 15.48
C LYS A 33 13.88 3.99 15.13
N ARG A 34 13.85 2.91 15.91
CA ARG A 34 14.73 1.74 15.69
C ARG A 34 14.50 1.11 14.31
N GLN A 35 13.26 1.09 13.81
CA GLN A 35 12.94 0.54 12.49
C GLN A 35 13.40 1.42 11.34
N LEU A 36 13.38 2.76 11.50
CA LEU A 36 13.84 3.69 10.46
C LEU A 36 15.36 3.93 10.48
N GLY A 37 16.03 3.62 11.58
CA GLY A 37 17.47 3.83 11.72
C GLY A 37 17.89 5.25 11.35
N THR A 38 18.88 5.37 10.46
CA THR A 38 19.39 6.67 9.97
C THR A 38 18.40 7.42 9.08
N SER A 39 17.34 6.76 8.59
CA SER A 39 16.29 7.39 7.79
C SER A 39 15.21 8.04 8.66
N ALA A 40 15.27 7.94 9.99
CA ALA A 40 14.33 8.66 10.85
C ALA A 40 14.50 10.19 10.72
N GLY A 41 13.39 10.89 10.49
CA GLY A 41 13.33 12.35 10.54
C GLY A 41 13.58 12.88 11.95
N SER A 42 14.14 14.09 12.04
CA SER A 42 14.30 14.80 13.32
C SER A 42 13.16 15.79 13.52
N LEU A 43 12.31 15.53 14.51
CA LEU A 43 11.20 16.42 14.87
C LEU A 43 11.71 17.70 15.56
N GLY A 44 10.94 18.79 15.44
CA GLY A 44 11.24 20.06 16.11
C GLY A 44 12.43 20.84 15.54
N LYS A 45 12.97 20.44 14.39
CA LYS A 45 14.05 21.14 13.69
C LYS A 45 13.64 21.47 12.27
N ASP A 46 13.87 22.71 11.87
CA ASP A 46 13.71 23.12 10.47
C ASP A 46 14.68 22.33 9.57
N ALA A 47 14.16 21.86 8.44
CA ALA A 47 14.93 21.11 7.45
C ALA A 47 14.50 21.50 6.03
N THR A 48 15.40 21.31 5.06
CA THR A 48 15.10 21.54 3.64
C THR A 48 15.41 20.29 2.86
N PHE A 49 14.52 19.98 1.93
CA PHE A 49 14.58 18.83 1.06
C PHE A 49 14.22 19.29 -0.35
N ASP A 50 14.74 18.60 -1.35
CA ASP A 50 14.37 18.82 -2.75
C ASP A 50 12.93 18.36 -3.00
N TYR A 51 12.53 17.25 -2.37
CA TYR A 51 11.17 16.71 -2.44
C TYR A 51 10.60 16.43 -1.06
N VAL A 52 9.35 16.82 -0.85
CA VAL A 52 8.56 16.44 0.32
C VAL A 52 7.31 15.70 -0.14
N ILE A 53 7.20 14.44 0.26
CA ILE A 53 6.12 13.54 -0.08
C ILE A 53 5.17 13.50 1.12
N VAL A 54 3.92 13.92 0.90
CA VAL A 54 2.86 13.86 1.90
C VAL A 54 2.13 12.53 1.76
N GLY A 55 2.33 11.65 2.74
CA GLY A 55 1.80 10.29 2.78
C GLY A 55 2.85 9.24 2.41
N GLY A 56 3.21 8.40 3.36
CA GLY A 56 4.03 7.20 3.19
C GLY A 56 3.20 5.99 2.77
N GLY A 57 2.24 6.18 1.86
CA GLY A 57 1.38 5.13 1.33
C GLY A 57 1.87 4.50 0.03
N THR A 58 0.97 3.78 -0.66
CA THR A 58 1.28 2.98 -1.87
C THR A 58 2.07 3.74 -2.92
N ALA A 59 1.64 4.95 -3.32
CA ALA A 59 2.37 5.75 -4.31
C ALA A 59 3.54 6.54 -3.69
N GLY A 60 3.37 7.03 -2.46
CA GLY A 60 4.35 7.87 -1.79
C GLY A 60 5.69 7.18 -1.58
N LEU A 61 5.67 5.92 -1.15
CA LEU A 61 6.91 5.16 -0.93
C LEU A 61 7.58 4.72 -2.23
N VAL A 62 6.82 4.52 -3.31
CA VAL A 62 7.38 4.33 -4.66
C VAL A 62 8.15 5.58 -5.08
N MET A 63 7.54 6.76 -4.97
CA MET A 63 8.20 8.03 -5.31
C MET A 63 9.45 8.24 -4.44
N ALA A 64 9.35 7.99 -3.14
CA ALA A 64 10.49 8.13 -2.22
C ALA A 64 11.65 7.22 -2.61
N ASN A 65 11.36 5.96 -2.96
CA ASN A 65 12.35 4.99 -3.41
C ASN A 65 13.03 5.44 -4.73
N ARG A 66 12.27 5.93 -5.70
CA ARG A 66 12.83 6.31 -7.01
C ARG A 66 13.59 7.64 -6.96
N LEU A 67 13.07 8.66 -6.26
CA LEU A 67 13.72 9.97 -6.13
C LEU A 67 15.02 9.87 -5.32
N SER A 68 15.00 9.15 -4.20
CA SER A 68 16.20 8.99 -3.35
C SER A 68 17.27 8.07 -3.95
N ALA A 69 17.02 7.42 -5.09
CA ALA A 69 18.03 6.64 -5.79
C ALA A 69 19.17 7.52 -6.33
N ASN A 70 18.89 8.79 -6.61
CA ASN A 70 19.93 9.79 -6.85
C ASN A 70 20.46 10.29 -5.49
N PRO A 71 21.74 10.06 -5.12
CA PRO A 71 22.29 10.48 -3.84
C PRO A 71 22.33 12.02 -3.66
N ASP A 72 22.28 12.78 -4.76
CA ASP A 72 22.29 14.24 -4.75
C ASP A 72 20.90 14.85 -4.47
N VAL A 73 19.84 14.03 -4.46
CA VAL A 73 18.47 14.46 -4.20
C VAL A 73 18.05 14.09 -2.79
N THR A 74 17.60 15.07 -2.02
CA THR A 74 17.11 14.91 -0.65
C THR A 74 15.59 14.77 -0.62
N VAL A 75 15.09 13.75 0.07
CA VAL A 75 13.66 13.40 0.10
C VAL A 75 13.16 13.28 1.54
N ALA A 76 12.04 13.92 1.85
CA ALA A 76 11.29 13.69 3.08
C ALA A 76 9.94 13.03 2.79
N VAL A 77 9.58 12.01 3.58
CA VAL A 77 8.25 11.41 3.61
C VAL A 77 7.58 11.79 4.92
N ILE A 78 6.38 12.36 4.86
CA ILE A 78 5.57 12.71 6.03
C ILE A 78 4.39 11.75 6.10
N GLU A 79 4.35 10.87 7.11
CA GLU A 79 3.32 9.85 7.27
C GLU A 79 2.62 10.00 8.63
N ALA A 80 1.28 9.98 8.61
CA ALA A 80 0.46 10.17 9.80
C ALA A 80 0.42 8.95 10.73
N GLY A 81 0.58 7.74 10.17
CA GLY A 81 0.71 6.50 10.91
C GLY A 81 2.15 6.11 11.19
N THR A 82 2.33 4.85 11.58
CA THR A 82 3.63 4.22 11.88
C THR A 82 3.71 2.86 11.18
N PHE A 83 4.68 2.02 11.50
CA PHE A 83 4.76 0.64 11.03
C PHE A 83 3.54 -0.16 11.49
N TYR A 84 2.82 -0.75 10.54
CA TYR A 84 1.65 -1.57 10.84
C TYR A 84 2.04 -2.88 11.54
N GLU A 85 3.28 -3.33 11.36
CA GLU A 85 3.85 -4.49 12.02
C GLU A 85 4.01 -4.28 13.51
N VAL A 86 4.10 -3.03 13.99
CA VAL A 86 4.17 -2.72 15.42
C VAL A 86 2.78 -2.60 16.02
N THR A 87 1.86 -1.93 15.32
CA THR A 87 0.53 -1.61 15.87
C THR A 87 -0.53 -2.66 15.60
N ASN A 88 -0.34 -3.51 14.58
CA ASN A 88 -1.25 -4.59 14.19
C ASN A 88 -0.46 -5.90 14.01
N LEU A 89 0.33 -6.23 15.03
CA LEU A 89 1.16 -7.44 15.11
C LEU A 89 0.36 -8.69 14.72
N LEU A 90 1.02 -9.60 14.00
CA LEU A 90 0.46 -10.84 13.43
C LEU A 90 -0.58 -10.60 12.33
N ILE A 91 -1.67 -9.87 12.60
CA ILE A 91 -2.78 -9.67 11.65
C ILE A 91 -2.31 -8.93 10.40
N GLY A 92 -1.58 -7.81 10.56
CA GLY A 92 -1.21 -6.95 9.43
C GLY A 92 -0.30 -7.64 8.41
N GLN A 93 0.53 -8.59 8.86
CA GLN A 93 1.51 -9.30 8.02
C GLN A 93 0.96 -10.63 7.49
N THR A 94 -0.01 -11.24 8.16
CA THR A 94 -0.55 -12.55 7.78
C THR A 94 -1.63 -12.39 6.73
N PRO A 95 -1.52 -13.02 5.54
CA PRO A 95 -2.51 -12.86 4.48
C PRO A 95 -3.95 -13.17 4.93
N ALA A 96 -4.17 -14.25 5.69
CA ALA A 96 -5.51 -14.59 6.19
C ALA A 96 -6.15 -13.55 7.13
N GLY A 97 -5.37 -12.61 7.66
CA GLY A 97 -5.84 -11.52 8.50
C GLY A 97 -6.43 -10.33 7.73
N ASP A 98 -6.36 -10.34 6.39
CA ASP A 98 -6.79 -9.24 5.53
C ASP A 98 -8.30 -8.93 5.60
N THR A 99 -9.12 -9.94 5.89
CA THR A 99 -10.58 -9.80 6.05
C THR A 99 -11.01 -9.17 7.36
N LEU A 100 -10.10 -9.07 8.35
CA LEU A 100 -10.42 -8.50 9.67
C LEU A 100 -10.46 -6.97 9.60
N PHE A 101 -11.52 -6.38 10.14
CA PHE A 101 -11.70 -4.92 10.20
C PHE A 101 -11.74 -4.24 8.81
N ALA A 102 -12.31 -4.95 7.84
CA ALA A 102 -12.41 -4.50 6.44
C ALA A 102 -13.87 -4.46 5.93
N GLY A 103 -14.84 -4.83 6.77
CA GLY A 103 -16.25 -4.86 6.43
C GLY A 103 -16.90 -3.49 6.41
N ALA A 104 -18.08 -3.43 5.77
CA ALA A 104 -18.82 -2.19 5.54
C ALA A 104 -19.46 -1.59 6.81
N SER A 105 -19.47 -2.33 7.92
CA SER A 105 -20.03 -1.85 9.20
C SER A 105 -19.18 -0.71 9.75
N PRO A 106 -19.77 0.40 10.22
CA PRO A 106 -19.02 1.47 10.91
C PRO A 106 -18.27 1.03 12.16
N LEU A 107 -18.61 -0.14 12.72
CA LEU A 107 -17.95 -0.72 13.89
C LEU A 107 -16.79 -1.66 13.51
N ASP A 108 -16.69 -2.06 12.25
CA ASP A 108 -15.70 -3.04 11.80
C ASP A 108 -14.42 -2.34 11.32
N THR A 109 -13.72 -1.72 12.28
CA THR A 109 -12.51 -0.94 11.99
C THR A 109 -11.40 -1.19 13.01
N ASN A 110 -10.16 -0.93 12.59
CA ASN A 110 -8.98 -0.94 13.44
C ASN A 110 -8.34 0.46 13.48
N PRO A 111 -8.62 1.28 14.52
CA PRO A 111 -8.13 2.67 14.60
C PRO A 111 -6.61 2.81 14.64
N LEU A 112 -5.86 1.74 14.90
CA LEU A 112 -4.40 1.76 14.98
C LEU A 112 -3.73 1.85 13.61
N VAL A 113 -4.44 1.44 12.55
CA VAL A 113 -3.93 1.38 11.18
C VAL A 113 -4.97 1.82 10.14
N ASP A 114 -6.15 2.25 10.56
CA ASP A 114 -7.22 2.76 9.70
C ASP A 114 -7.51 4.25 9.99
N TRP A 115 -7.87 4.99 8.95
CA TRP A 115 -8.39 6.36 9.07
C TRP A 115 -9.81 6.41 9.66
N ASN A 116 -10.53 5.29 9.70
CA ASN A 116 -11.92 5.20 10.17
C ASN A 116 -12.86 6.11 9.39
N PHE A 117 -12.68 6.24 8.08
CA PHE A 117 -13.60 7.05 7.29
C PHE A 117 -14.95 6.36 7.20
N ILE A 118 -15.99 7.07 7.65
CA ILE A 118 -17.37 6.64 7.54
C ILE A 118 -18.08 7.58 6.58
N THR A 119 -18.76 7.02 5.56
CA THR A 119 -19.54 7.82 4.63
C THR A 119 -20.69 8.52 5.35
N GLN A 120 -21.17 9.63 4.78
CA GLN A 120 -22.53 10.09 5.08
C GLN A 120 -23.56 9.01 4.71
N PRO A 121 -24.79 9.05 5.22
CA PRO A 121 -25.86 8.13 4.79
C PRO A 121 -25.98 8.09 3.26
N GLN A 122 -25.92 6.88 2.70
CA GLN A 122 -25.97 6.69 1.24
C GLN A 122 -27.38 6.28 0.82
N SER A 123 -28.09 7.15 0.09
CA SER A 123 -29.46 6.88 -0.38
C SER A 123 -29.55 5.60 -1.23
N GLY A 124 -28.57 5.38 -2.12
CA GLY A 124 -28.43 4.17 -2.93
C GLY A 124 -28.04 2.90 -2.14
N ALA A 125 -27.86 2.98 -0.83
CA ALA A 125 -27.52 1.85 0.03
C ALA A 125 -28.40 1.79 1.29
N ASN A 126 -29.71 2.06 1.15
CA ASN A 126 -30.70 2.08 2.24
C ASN A 126 -30.32 3.03 3.38
N ASN A 127 -29.76 4.20 3.04
CA ASN A 127 -29.29 5.22 3.99
C ASN A 127 -28.24 4.70 5.00
N ARG A 128 -27.56 3.59 4.70
CA ARG A 128 -26.47 3.10 5.54
C ARG A 128 -25.31 4.08 5.53
N LYS A 129 -24.64 4.18 6.69
CA LYS A 129 -23.29 4.71 6.81
C LYS A 129 -22.33 3.56 6.59
N ILE A 130 -21.39 3.72 5.68
CA ILE A 130 -20.50 2.64 5.23
C ILE A 130 -19.08 2.97 5.67
N HIS A 131 -18.42 2.00 6.29
CA HIS A 131 -17.00 2.09 6.55
C HIS A 131 -16.22 2.05 5.23
N TYR A 132 -15.35 3.04 5.04
CA TYR A 132 -14.48 3.20 3.88
C TYR A 132 -13.02 3.05 4.33
N ALA A 133 -12.62 1.79 4.53
CA ALA A 133 -11.31 1.43 5.08
C ALA A 133 -10.17 2.09 4.30
N ARG A 134 -9.29 2.80 5.02
CA ARG A 134 -8.09 3.43 4.45
C ARG A 134 -6.92 3.28 5.40
N GLY A 135 -5.82 2.72 4.91
CA GLY A 135 -4.61 2.53 5.71
C GLY A 135 -3.99 3.85 6.18
N LYS A 136 -3.77 3.96 7.50
CA LYS A 136 -3.07 5.01 8.22
C LYS A 136 -1.82 4.41 8.87
N CYS A 137 -0.83 4.10 8.04
CA CYS A 137 0.44 3.48 8.41
C CYS A 137 1.45 3.66 7.29
N LEU A 138 2.72 3.41 7.56
CA LEU A 138 3.70 3.23 6.48
C LEU A 138 3.25 2.04 5.62
N GLY A 139 3.17 2.25 4.31
CA GLY A 139 2.54 1.34 3.36
C GLY A 139 1.11 1.75 3.00
N GLY A 140 0.46 2.57 3.82
CA GLY A 140 -0.90 3.05 3.61
C GLY A 140 -1.87 1.90 3.34
N SER A 141 -2.72 2.04 2.33
CA SER A 141 -3.73 1.01 2.02
C SER A 141 -3.13 -0.31 1.51
N SER A 142 -1.89 -0.34 0.98
CA SER A 142 -1.23 -1.62 0.63
C SER A 142 -0.92 -2.49 1.85
N ALA A 143 -0.82 -1.89 3.03
CA ALA A 143 -0.63 -2.61 4.30
C ALA A 143 -1.95 -3.16 4.89
N ARG A 144 -3.11 -2.89 4.27
CA ARG A 144 -4.43 -3.35 4.72
C ARG A 144 -5.29 -4.03 3.65
N ASN A 145 -4.96 -3.89 2.36
CA ASN A 145 -5.75 -4.45 1.27
C ASN A 145 -5.81 -6.00 1.28
N PHE A 146 -6.55 -6.59 0.36
CA PHE A 146 -6.65 -8.05 0.22
C PHE A 146 -5.53 -8.69 -0.61
N MET A 147 -4.43 -7.97 -0.85
CA MET A 147 -3.23 -8.40 -1.60
C MET A 147 -3.44 -8.81 -3.07
N ILE A 148 -4.66 -9.04 -3.55
CA ILE A 148 -4.94 -9.37 -4.95
C ILE A 148 -4.24 -8.37 -5.87
N TYR A 149 -3.39 -8.89 -6.75
CA TYR A 149 -2.67 -8.15 -7.77
C TYR A 149 -3.22 -8.49 -9.15
N GLN A 150 -3.84 -7.50 -9.76
CA GLN A 150 -4.35 -7.53 -11.14
C GLN A 150 -4.09 -6.15 -11.75
N ARG A 151 -4.05 -6.09 -13.08
CA ARG A 151 -3.96 -4.82 -13.81
C ARG A 151 -5.29 -4.48 -14.45
N GLY A 152 -5.47 -3.22 -14.82
CA GLY A 152 -6.64 -2.80 -15.59
C GLY A 152 -6.64 -3.40 -17.00
N THR A 153 -7.75 -3.25 -17.71
CA THR A 153 -7.84 -3.69 -19.10
C THR A 153 -7.22 -2.67 -20.05
N LYS A 154 -6.73 -3.13 -21.21
CA LYS A 154 -6.20 -2.24 -22.26
C LYS A 154 -7.18 -1.13 -22.62
N GLN A 155 -8.47 -1.47 -22.71
CA GLN A 155 -9.56 -0.55 -23.01
C GLN A 155 -9.79 0.47 -21.89
N SER A 156 -9.58 0.11 -20.62
CA SER A 156 -9.71 1.06 -19.50
C SER A 156 -8.65 2.15 -19.58
N TYR A 157 -7.40 1.78 -19.90
CA TYR A 157 -6.30 2.73 -20.07
C TYR A 157 -6.47 3.57 -21.34
N GLN A 158 -6.91 2.97 -22.45
CA GLN A 158 -7.26 3.74 -23.65
C GLN A 158 -8.34 4.77 -23.36
N LYS A 159 -9.41 4.38 -22.65
CA LYS A 159 -10.47 5.30 -22.25
C LYS A 159 -9.95 6.46 -21.40
N TRP A 160 -8.94 6.24 -20.55
CA TRP A 160 -8.30 7.32 -19.81
C TRP A 160 -7.53 8.26 -20.73
N ALA A 161 -6.68 7.71 -21.61
CA ALA A 161 -5.92 8.49 -22.58
C ALA A 161 -6.84 9.36 -23.45
N ASP A 162 -7.92 8.79 -23.98
CA ASP A 162 -8.91 9.51 -24.81
C ASP A 162 -9.60 10.63 -24.02
N ALA A 163 -9.97 10.37 -22.76
CA ALA A 163 -10.71 11.33 -21.94
C ALA A 163 -9.90 12.57 -21.56
N ILE A 164 -8.57 12.45 -21.46
CA ILE A 164 -7.67 13.55 -21.11
C ILE A 164 -6.86 14.07 -22.31
N GLY A 165 -6.90 13.38 -23.45
CA GLY A 165 -6.10 13.70 -24.64
C GLY A 165 -4.60 13.47 -24.46
N ASP A 166 -4.20 12.43 -23.72
CA ASP A 166 -2.80 12.12 -23.40
C ASP A 166 -2.49 10.63 -23.52
N ASP A 167 -1.77 10.27 -24.59
CA ASP A 167 -1.40 8.87 -24.91
C ASP A 167 -0.38 8.26 -23.93
N SER A 168 0.20 9.06 -23.02
CA SER A 168 1.05 8.52 -21.94
C SER A 168 0.28 7.64 -20.95
N TYR A 169 -1.06 7.70 -20.96
CA TYR A 169 -1.95 6.88 -20.16
C TYR A 169 -2.45 5.62 -20.87
N THR A 170 -2.05 5.36 -22.12
CA THR A 170 -2.37 4.10 -22.81
C THR A 170 -1.72 2.90 -22.13
N TRP A 171 -2.25 1.70 -22.39
CA TRP A 171 -1.68 0.45 -21.85
C TRP A 171 -0.21 0.28 -22.20
N ASP A 172 0.16 0.48 -23.47
CA ASP A 172 1.53 0.27 -23.93
C ASP A 172 2.51 1.27 -23.31
N SER A 173 2.07 2.51 -23.07
CA SER A 173 2.86 3.54 -22.36
C SER A 173 3.05 3.20 -20.87
N LEU A 174 2.06 2.60 -20.22
CA LEU A 174 2.09 2.29 -18.79
C LEU A 174 2.71 0.91 -18.47
N LEU A 175 2.64 -0.05 -19.41
CA LEU A 175 3.13 -1.42 -19.22
C LEU A 175 4.60 -1.49 -18.75
N PRO A 176 5.55 -0.69 -19.28
CA PRO A 176 6.91 -0.65 -18.77
C PRO A 176 7.00 -0.30 -17.28
N TYR A 177 6.13 0.59 -16.78
CA TYR A 177 6.11 0.96 -15.35
C TYR A 177 5.48 -0.12 -14.47
N PHE A 178 4.44 -0.81 -14.97
CA PHE A 178 3.87 -1.98 -14.29
C PHE A 178 4.89 -3.10 -14.17
N LYS A 179 5.66 -3.36 -15.23
CA LYS A 179 6.73 -4.36 -15.24
C LYS A 179 7.88 -3.96 -14.32
N LYS A 180 8.31 -2.70 -14.36
CA LYS A 180 9.40 -2.18 -13.53
C LYS A 180 9.14 -2.28 -12.04
N SER A 181 7.89 -2.22 -11.58
CA SER A 181 7.57 -2.18 -10.15
C SER A 181 7.53 -3.55 -9.48
N VAL A 182 7.33 -4.63 -10.24
CA VAL A 182 7.01 -5.96 -9.72
C VAL A 182 8.13 -6.95 -9.97
N LYS A 183 8.47 -7.71 -8.94
CA LYS A 183 9.22 -8.97 -9.03
C LYS A 183 8.23 -10.12 -8.93
N PHE A 184 8.00 -10.82 -10.04
CA PHE A 184 7.03 -11.91 -10.10
C PHE A 184 7.68 -13.26 -9.78
N THR A 185 6.98 -14.09 -8.99
CA THR A 185 7.36 -15.49 -8.72
C THR A 185 6.19 -16.40 -9.08
N PRO A 186 6.38 -17.37 -10.01
CA PRO A 186 5.35 -18.37 -10.35
C PRO A 186 4.85 -19.17 -9.13
N PRO A 187 3.66 -19.81 -9.22
CA PRO A 187 3.14 -20.62 -8.13
C PRO A 187 4.11 -21.77 -7.80
N GLY A 188 4.36 -21.98 -6.50
CA GLY A 188 5.22 -23.04 -6.01
C GLY A 188 4.57 -24.44 -6.07
N PRO A 189 5.35 -25.51 -5.82
CA PRO A 189 4.88 -26.90 -5.95
C PRO A 189 3.94 -27.36 -4.81
N THR A 190 3.64 -26.48 -3.86
CA THR A 190 2.86 -26.79 -2.65
C THR A 190 1.35 -26.86 -2.91
N ARG A 191 0.86 -26.20 -3.96
CA ARG A 191 -0.53 -26.30 -4.39
C ARG A 191 -0.77 -27.65 -5.06
N PHE A 192 -1.96 -28.22 -4.84
CA PHE A 192 -2.39 -29.38 -5.61
C PHE A 192 -2.46 -29.02 -7.10
N THR A 193 -2.19 -29.99 -7.99
CA THR A 193 -2.14 -29.77 -9.44
C THR A 193 -3.44 -29.16 -9.98
N ASN A 194 -4.60 -29.61 -9.50
CA ASN A 194 -5.92 -29.10 -9.86
C ASN A 194 -6.31 -27.79 -9.15
N ALA A 195 -5.40 -27.20 -8.37
CA ALA A 195 -5.57 -25.96 -7.64
C ALA A 195 -4.39 -24.99 -7.87
N SER A 196 -3.53 -25.29 -8.86
CA SER A 196 -2.44 -24.41 -9.27
C SER A 196 -2.96 -23.34 -10.23
N ALA A 197 -2.20 -22.26 -10.38
CA ALA A 197 -2.57 -21.14 -11.24
C ALA A 197 -1.80 -21.19 -12.56
N GLU A 198 -2.47 -20.89 -13.68
CA GLU A 198 -1.76 -20.46 -14.88
C GLU A 198 -1.20 -19.04 -14.70
N TYR A 199 -0.22 -18.70 -15.54
CA TYR A 199 0.42 -17.40 -15.55
C TYR A 199 1.05 -17.10 -16.92
N ASN A 200 1.29 -15.82 -17.19
CA ASN A 200 2.06 -15.37 -18.34
C ASN A 200 3.31 -14.61 -17.87
N LEU A 201 4.50 -15.15 -18.15
CA LEU A 201 5.76 -14.48 -17.78
C LEU A 201 5.97 -13.19 -18.57
N ASP A 202 5.44 -13.08 -19.79
CA ASP A 202 5.57 -11.89 -20.62
C ASP A 202 4.81 -10.69 -20.06
N ALA A 203 3.89 -10.90 -19.11
CA ALA A 203 3.25 -9.82 -18.38
C ALA A 203 4.22 -9.12 -17.40
N PHE A 204 5.36 -9.72 -17.08
CA PHE A 204 6.32 -9.21 -16.10
C PHE A 204 7.70 -8.95 -16.73
N ASP A 205 8.62 -8.43 -15.92
CA ASP A 205 10.02 -8.25 -16.29
C ASP A 205 10.88 -8.92 -15.23
N ALA A 206 11.86 -9.71 -15.66
CA ALA A 206 12.80 -10.40 -14.78
C ALA A 206 13.64 -9.43 -13.94
N ALA A 207 13.87 -8.20 -14.42
CA ALA A 207 14.56 -7.13 -13.71
C ALA A 207 13.61 -6.22 -12.90
N GLY A 208 12.31 -6.53 -12.89
CA GLY A 208 11.31 -5.76 -12.16
C GLY A 208 11.45 -5.86 -10.64
N GLY A 209 10.84 -4.91 -9.93
CA GLY A 209 10.82 -4.88 -8.47
C GLY A 209 10.88 -3.45 -7.89
N PRO A 210 10.81 -3.31 -6.56
CA PRO A 210 11.00 -4.35 -5.54
C PRO A 210 9.73 -5.04 -5.02
N LEU A 211 8.54 -4.78 -5.57
CA LEU A 211 7.31 -5.40 -5.05
C LEU A 211 7.23 -6.88 -5.43
N ASP A 212 7.30 -7.78 -4.46
CA ASP A 212 7.03 -9.20 -4.69
C ASP A 212 5.55 -9.42 -5.04
N VAL A 213 5.31 -10.10 -6.16
CA VAL A 213 4.00 -10.64 -6.55
C VAL A 213 4.18 -12.12 -6.78
N SER A 214 3.37 -12.92 -6.10
CA SER A 214 3.43 -14.38 -6.17
C SER A 214 2.03 -14.98 -6.01
N TYR A 215 1.95 -16.23 -5.57
CA TYR A 215 0.69 -16.91 -5.27
C TYR A 215 0.79 -17.48 -3.86
N ALA A 216 -0.28 -17.39 -3.08
CA ALA A 216 -0.34 -18.05 -1.78
C ALA A 216 -0.08 -19.56 -1.91
N ASN A 217 0.71 -20.17 -1.03
CA ASN A 217 1.02 -21.62 -1.08
C ASN A 217 -0.19 -22.53 -0.85
N TYR A 218 -1.29 -21.98 -0.32
CA TYR A 218 -2.51 -22.71 -0.05
C TYR A 218 -3.65 -22.21 -0.95
N ALA A 219 -4.38 -23.14 -1.54
CA ALA A 219 -5.62 -22.89 -2.24
C ALA A 219 -6.76 -23.64 -1.54
N GLN A 220 -7.90 -22.97 -1.37
CA GLN A 220 -9.07 -23.59 -0.74
C GLN A 220 -9.60 -24.74 -1.62
N PRO A 221 -9.97 -25.90 -1.05
CA PRO A 221 -10.50 -27.03 -1.82
C PRO A 221 -11.71 -26.64 -2.69
N PHE A 222 -12.57 -25.76 -2.17
CA PHE A 222 -13.74 -25.27 -2.89
C PHE A 222 -13.38 -24.56 -4.21
N SER A 223 -12.24 -23.86 -4.27
CA SER A 223 -11.82 -23.12 -5.47
C SER A 223 -11.60 -24.03 -6.68
N THR A 224 -11.27 -25.31 -6.47
CA THR A 224 -11.07 -26.28 -7.57
C THR A 224 -12.35 -26.60 -8.35
N TYR A 225 -13.52 -26.31 -7.78
CA TYR A 225 -14.81 -26.51 -8.44
C TYR A 225 -15.32 -25.23 -9.13
N LEU A 226 -14.75 -24.07 -8.80
CA LEU A 226 -15.29 -22.79 -9.24
C LEU A 226 -15.07 -22.56 -10.73
N GLU A 227 -13.85 -22.77 -11.24
CA GLU A 227 -13.54 -22.59 -12.65
C GLU A 227 -14.37 -23.51 -13.55
N PRO A 228 -14.45 -24.85 -13.34
CA PRO A 228 -15.33 -25.71 -14.12
C PRO A 228 -16.80 -25.27 -14.09
N SER A 229 -17.30 -24.82 -12.93
CA SER A 229 -18.68 -24.36 -12.80
C SER A 229 -18.95 -23.07 -13.59
N LEU A 230 -17.96 -22.18 -13.70
CA LEU A 230 -18.05 -20.96 -14.50
C LEU A 230 -17.96 -21.27 -16.00
N ASN A 231 -17.14 -22.27 -16.37
CA ASN A 231 -17.04 -22.75 -17.76
C ASN A 231 -18.39 -23.29 -18.28
N GLU A 232 -19.16 -24.00 -17.46
CA GLU A 232 -20.50 -24.52 -17.82
C GLU A 232 -21.51 -23.42 -18.19
N ILE A 233 -21.32 -22.19 -17.68
CA ILE A 233 -22.15 -21.03 -18.04
C ILE A 233 -21.49 -20.12 -19.08
N GLY A 234 -20.42 -20.60 -19.73
CA GLY A 234 -19.75 -19.92 -20.84
C GLY A 234 -18.71 -18.88 -20.43
N ILE A 235 -18.26 -18.84 -19.18
CA ILE A 235 -17.13 -18.01 -18.75
C ILE A 235 -15.86 -18.82 -18.96
N PRO A 236 -14.96 -18.43 -19.90
CA PRO A 236 -13.78 -19.22 -20.20
C PRO A 236 -12.75 -19.15 -19.07
N GLN A 237 -11.83 -20.11 -19.05
CA GLN A 237 -10.61 -20.00 -18.26
C GLN A 237 -9.73 -18.86 -18.80
N ALA A 238 -9.24 -18.00 -17.91
CA ALA A 238 -8.25 -16.98 -18.25
C ALA A 238 -6.84 -17.49 -17.99
N GLN A 239 -5.88 -17.10 -18.83
CA GLN A 239 -4.46 -17.43 -18.60
C GLN A 239 -3.86 -16.61 -17.44
N ASP A 240 -4.19 -15.31 -17.39
CA ASP A 240 -3.80 -14.39 -16.31
C ASP A 240 -4.78 -13.21 -16.18
N PHE A 241 -4.50 -12.32 -15.22
CA PHE A 241 -5.17 -11.02 -15.05
C PHE A 241 -4.21 -9.82 -15.10
N ASN A 242 -3.05 -10.00 -15.74
CA ASN A 242 -1.94 -9.06 -15.76
C ASN A 242 -1.50 -8.66 -17.19
N SER A 243 -2.08 -9.29 -18.23
CA SER A 243 -1.82 -9.04 -19.65
C SER A 243 -2.79 -8.02 -20.29
N GLY A 244 -3.66 -7.40 -19.49
CA GLY A 244 -4.57 -6.33 -19.93
C GLY A 244 -5.96 -6.83 -20.35
N GLU A 245 -6.30 -8.07 -20.00
CA GLU A 245 -7.62 -8.67 -20.13
C GLU A 245 -8.02 -9.28 -18.78
N LEU A 246 -9.30 -9.17 -18.43
CA LEU A 246 -9.85 -9.64 -17.15
C LEU A 246 -11.04 -10.58 -17.33
N MET A 247 -11.42 -10.90 -18.57
CA MET A 247 -12.55 -11.77 -18.84
C MET A 247 -12.13 -13.23 -18.68
N GLY A 248 -12.70 -13.90 -17.68
CA GLY A 248 -12.55 -15.34 -17.49
C GLY A 248 -12.43 -15.74 -16.01
N ALA A 249 -12.16 -17.01 -15.77
CA ALA A 249 -11.95 -17.60 -14.46
C ALA A 249 -10.49 -18.06 -14.31
N GLN A 250 -9.82 -17.64 -13.22
CA GLN A 250 -8.46 -18.06 -12.87
C GLN A 250 -8.16 -17.71 -11.40
N TYR A 251 -7.15 -18.34 -10.82
CA TYR A 251 -6.56 -17.90 -9.55
C TYR A 251 -5.85 -16.55 -9.71
N CYS A 252 -6.02 -15.67 -8.73
CA CYS A 252 -5.32 -14.39 -8.70
C CYS A 252 -3.88 -14.53 -8.19
N SER A 253 -2.98 -13.71 -8.73
CA SER A 253 -1.70 -13.43 -8.08
C SER A 253 -1.90 -12.45 -6.92
N ASP A 254 -1.02 -12.50 -5.93
CA ASP A 254 -1.09 -11.74 -4.68
C ASP A 254 0.23 -10.98 -4.43
N THR A 255 0.15 -9.81 -3.79
CA THR A 255 1.32 -9.12 -3.20
C THR A 255 1.74 -9.82 -1.92
N ILE A 256 2.33 -11.01 -2.06
CA ILE A 256 2.81 -11.87 -0.98
C ILE A 256 4.27 -12.24 -1.27
N GLN A 257 5.12 -12.16 -0.25
CA GLN A 257 6.51 -12.59 -0.33
C GLN A 257 6.59 -14.11 -0.47
N PRO A 258 7.21 -14.66 -1.53
CA PRO A 258 7.24 -16.12 -1.74
C PRO A 258 8.02 -16.86 -0.65
N SER A 259 9.02 -16.21 -0.03
CA SER A 259 9.93 -16.81 0.94
C SER A 259 9.30 -17.14 2.30
N ASN A 260 8.34 -16.32 2.76
CA ASN A 260 7.75 -16.45 4.09
C ASN A 260 6.21 -16.38 4.08
N GLN A 261 5.59 -16.18 2.90
CA GLN A 261 4.14 -16.07 2.72
C GLN A 261 3.50 -14.93 3.53
N GLN A 262 4.23 -13.85 3.78
CA GLN A 262 3.71 -12.63 4.40
C GLN A 262 3.29 -11.62 3.35
N ARG A 263 2.37 -10.72 3.74
CA ARG A 263 1.96 -9.56 2.95
C ARG A 263 3.18 -8.76 2.49
N GLU A 264 3.22 -8.42 1.20
CA GLU A 264 4.14 -7.44 0.64
C GLU A 264 3.43 -6.11 0.40
N SER A 265 3.69 -5.12 1.27
CA SER A 265 3.16 -3.76 1.14
C SER A 265 4.19 -2.84 0.47
N SER A 266 3.79 -1.61 0.14
CA SER A 266 4.74 -0.59 -0.33
C SER A 266 5.80 -0.20 0.71
N GLN A 267 5.56 -0.47 2.00
CA GLN A 267 6.59 -0.31 3.03
C GLN A 267 7.57 -1.49 3.01
N THR A 268 7.10 -2.74 2.99
CA THR A 268 8.00 -3.90 3.01
C THR A 268 8.81 -4.06 1.72
N SER A 269 8.30 -3.51 0.61
CA SER A 269 9.00 -3.46 -0.69
C SER A 269 9.82 -2.17 -0.87
N PHE A 270 9.15 -1.06 -1.19
CA PHE A 270 9.81 0.17 -1.65
C PHE A 270 10.53 0.91 -0.53
N LEU A 271 9.94 1.01 0.67
CA LEU A 271 10.63 1.67 1.79
C LEU A 271 11.82 0.84 2.25
N ASN A 272 11.67 -0.46 2.47
CA ASN A 272 12.80 -1.32 2.88
C ASN A 272 13.94 -1.31 1.86
N ALA A 273 13.65 -1.26 0.55
CA ALA A 273 14.69 -1.14 -0.48
C ALA A 273 15.40 0.24 -0.49
N ALA A 274 14.84 1.25 0.16
CA ALA A 274 15.43 2.59 0.26
C ALA A 274 15.89 2.97 1.68
N ILE A 275 15.55 2.16 2.69
CA ILE A 275 15.89 2.42 4.08
C ILE A 275 17.41 2.36 4.26
N GLY A 276 17.97 3.28 5.05
CA GLY A 276 19.42 3.41 5.22
C GLY A 276 20.09 4.36 4.21
N ARG A 277 19.42 4.76 3.13
CA ARG A 277 19.91 5.85 2.27
C ARG A 277 19.95 7.16 3.07
N LYS A 278 21.11 7.84 3.08
CA LYS A 278 21.35 9.02 3.92
C LYS A 278 20.49 10.23 3.52
N ASN A 279 20.10 10.30 2.26
CA ASN A 279 19.30 11.35 1.63
C ASN A 279 17.77 11.12 1.72
N LEU A 280 17.31 10.00 2.29
CA LEU A 280 15.89 9.75 2.56
C LEU A 280 15.60 9.91 4.06
N LYS A 281 14.64 10.78 4.40
CA LYS A 281 14.11 10.96 5.75
C LYS A 281 12.62 10.65 5.81
N VAL A 282 12.21 9.93 6.84
CA VAL A 282 10.82 9.54 7.08
C VAL A 282 10.38 10.08 8.44
N TYR A 283 9.32 10.87 8.42
CA TYR A 283 8.65 11.45 9.57
C TYR A 283 7.33 10.71 9.75
N GLN A 284 7.36 9.63 10.52
CA GLN A 284 6.15 8.89 10.90
C GLN A 284 5.42 9.60 12.06
N LEU A 285 4.19 9.18 12.34
CA LEU A 285 3.32 9.77 13.36
C LEU A 285 3.15 11.28 13.19
N SER A 286 3.22 11.76 11.96
CA SER A 286 3.28 13.16 11.58
C SER A 286 2.22 13.46 10.54
N LEU A 287 1.15 14.14 10.95
CA LEU A 287 0.08 14.54 10.04
C LEU A 287 0.41 15.87 9.37
N ALA A 288 0.62 15.85 8.06
CA ALA A 288 0.66 17.07 7.25
C ALA A 288 -0.73 17.72 7.23
N LYS A 289 -0.80 19.01 7.58
CA LYS A 289 -2.07 19.76 7.66
C LYS A 289 -2.32 20.66 6.45
N LYS A 290 -1.25 21.30 5.95
CA LYS A 290 -1.31 22.24 4.84
C LYS A 290 0.06 22.41 4.21
N ILE A 291 0.06 22.80 2.94
CA ILE A 291 1.24 23.33 2.24
C ILE A 291 1.24 24.84 2.43
N LEU A 292 2.37 25.38 2.87
CA LEU A 292 2.56 26.82 3.03
C LEU A 292 3.22 27.40 1.79
N PHE A 293 2.80 28.58 1.40
CA PHE A 293 3.39 29.32 0.29
C PHE A 293 3.83 30.69 0.75
N ASP A 294 4.98 31.16 0.28
CA ASP A 294 5.41 32.54 0.47
C ASP A 294 4.67 33.50 -0.47
N SER A 295 5.01 34.79 -0.38
CA SER A 295 4.45 35.85 -1.22
C SER A 295 4.69 35.63 -2.73
N ASN A 296 5.66 34.79 -3.10
CA ASN A 296 5.98 34.46 -4.49
C ASN A 296 5.32 33.15 -4.95
N LYS A 297 4.39 32.59 -4.16
CA LYS A 297 3.75 31.29 -4.41
C LYS A 297 4.76 30.13 -4.48
N LYS A 298 5.92 30.27 -3.85
CA LYS A 298 6.85 29.16 -3.66
C LYS A 298 6.44 28.40 -2.41
N ALA A 299 6.36 27.08 -2.50
CA ALA A 299 6.11 26.25 -1.32
C ALA A 299 7.29 26.40 -0.34
N THR A 300 6.99 26.77 0.91
CA THR A 300 8.00 27.03 1.95
C THR A 300 7.82 26.19 3.17
#